data_AF-A0A7V9J3W4-F1
#
_entry.id   AF-A0A7V9J3W4-F1
#
_cell.length_a   1.000
_cell.length_b   1.000
_cell.length_c   1.000
_cell.angle_alpha   90.00
_cell.angle_beta   90.00
_cell.angle_gamma   90.00
#
_symmetry.space_group_name_H-M   'P 1'
#
loop_
_entity.id
_entity.type
_entity.pdbx_description
1 polymer ?
#
loop_
_entity_poly.entity_id
_entity_poly.type
_entity_poly.pdbx_seq_one_letter_code
_entity_poly.pdbx_strand_id
1 'polypeptide(L)'
;MRTPKPSPDRGADFALRADEFVVVAGEPANFQVEADSDPLKIDHVWITIRAGRFGRVRISISTWSLKHAADGFDPRMRVGVLAAPWYELPESGVFPAGFLDYRELERAHSILYQETERPALENLLHAKTERAICVEAWGALYLRDRLGIHQVHSRRASCSVRSDHVGRDGAVRFYFPGGTAEIILFKYCGQA
;
A
#
# COMPACT_ATOMS: atom_id res chain seq x y z
N MET A 1 -26.40 -34.09 -22.99
CA MET A 1 -25.04 -33.59 -22.66
C MET A 1 -25.13 -32.08 -22.46
N ARG A 2 -24.86 -31.57 -21.26
CA ARG A 2 -24.78 -30.13 -21.02
C ARG A 2 -23.42 -29.65 -21.52
N THR A 3 -23.42 -28.70 -22.45
CA THR A 3 -22.22 -27.93 -22.80
C THR A 3 -21.72 -27.19 -21.54
N PRO A 4 -20.40 -27.18 -21.27
CA PRO A 4 -19.88 -26.40 -20.16
C PRO A 4 -20.11 -24.91 -20.47
N LYS A 5 -20.69 -24.18 -19.52
CA LYS A 5 -20.73 -22.71 -19.56
C LYS A 5 -19.27 -22.21 -19.56
N PRO A 6 -18.90 -21.25 -20.42
CA PRO A 6 -17.60 -20.62 -20.34
C PRO A 6 -17.47 -19.92 -18.98
N SER A 7 -16.39 -20.20 -18.25
CA SER A 7 -16.03 -19.45 -17.04
C SER A 7 -15.63 -18.03 -17.45
N PRO A 8 -16.32 -16.97 -17.00
CA PRO A 8 -15.82 -15.62 -17.16
C PRO A 8 -14.82 -15.39 -16.03
N ASP A 9 -13.54 -15.60 -16.29
CA ASP A 9 -12.38 -15.08 -15.51
C ASP A 9 -11.12 -15.93 -15.73
N ARG A 10 -10.76 -16.24 -16.99
CA ARG A 10 -9.34 -16.40 -17.30
C ARG A 10 -8.79 -15.00 -17.49
N GLY A 11 -8.52 -14.33 -16.36
CA GLY A 11 -7.83 -13.04 -16.32
C GLY A 11 -6.54 -13.12 -17.13
N ALA A 12 -6.19 -12.01 -17.77
CA ALA A 12 -5.07 -11.95 -18.70
C ALA A 12 -3.79 -12.59 -18.12
N ASP A 13 -2.97 -13.20 -18.99
CA ASP A 13 -1.63 -13.69 -18.65
C ASP A 13 -0.75 -12.51 -18.22
N PHE A 14 -0.85 -12.11 -16.95
CA PHE A 14 0.04 -11.12 -16.38
C PHE A 14 1.34 -11.83 -16.00
N ALA A 15 2.43 -11.55 -16.72
CA ALA A 15 3.75 -12.15 -16.51
C ALA A 15 4.46 -11.63 -15.24
N LEU A 16 3.72 -11.38 -14.15
CA LEU A 16 4.25 -10.87 -12.88
C LEU A 16 4.61 -12.02 -11.96
N ARG A 17 5.73 -11.88 -11.26
CA ARG A 17 6.21 -12.89 -10.30
C ARG A 17 5.75 -12.55 -8.88
N ALA A 18 5.60 -13.58 -8.06
CA ALA A 18 5.50 -13.36 -6.61
C ALA A 18 6.72 -12.57 -6.11
N ASP A 19 6.50 -11.67 -5.16
CA ASP A 19 7.50 -10.76 -4.57
C ASP A 19 8.10 -9.71 -5.52
N GLU A 20 7.60 -9.60 -6.74
CA GLU A 20 7.98 -8.53 -7.65
C GLU A 20 7.53 -7.17 -7.08
N PHE A 21 8.40 -6.17 -7.21
CA PHE A 21 8.06 -4.81 -6.80
C PHE A 21 7.21 -4.18 -7.90
N VAL A 22 6.00 -3.77 -7.55
CA VAL A 22 4.99 -3.31 -8.49
C VAL A 22 4.41 -1.97 -8.04
N VAL A 23 3.85 -1.27 -9.00
CA VAL A 23 2.90 -0.19 -8.78
C VAL A 23 1.53 -0.66 -9.25
N VAL A 24 0.51 -0.44 -8.42
CA VAL A 24 -0.89 -0.63 -8.83
C VAL A 24 -1.59 0.70 -8.79
N ALA A 25 -2.50 0.93 -9.72
CA ALA A 25 -3.41 2.05 -9.70
C ALA A 25 -4.84 1.64 -10.07
N GLY A 26 -5.83 2.31 -9.47
CA GLY A 26 -7.23 2.07 -9.78
C GLY A 26 -8.21 2.80 -8.87
N GLU A 27 -9.49 2.73 -9.22
CA GLU A 27 -10.58 3.32 -8.44
C GLU A 27 -10.74 2.59 -7.10
N PRO A 28 -10.83 3.30 -5.95
CA PRO A 28 -11.12 2.66 -4.67
C PRO A 28 -12.52 2.02 -4.68
N ALA A 29 -12.61 0.80 -4.19
CA ALA A 29 -13.83 0.01 -4.18
C ALA A 29 -14.28 -0.41 -2.78
N ASN A 30 -13.35 -0.54 -1.83
CA ASN A 30 -13.64 -0.94 -0.45
C ASN A 30 -12.47 -0.63 0.48
N PHE A 31 -12.76 -0.36 1.75
CA PHE A 31 -11.78 -0.23 2.82
C PHE A 31 -12.17 -1.18 3.96
N GLN A 32 -11.21 -1.92 4.51
CA GLN A 32 -11.44 -2.83 5.63
C GLN A 32 -10.28 -2.76 6.61
N VAL A 33 -10.57 -2.65 7.89
CA VAL A 33 -9.60 -2.99 8.94
C VAL A 33 -9.59 -4.51 9.08
N GLU A 34 -8.41 -5.10 9.26
CA GLU A 34 -8.31 -6.51 9.58
C GLU A 34 -9.13 -6.84 10.83
N ALA A 35 -9.76 -8.01 10.84
CA ALA A 35 -10.58 -8.47 11.93
C ALA A 35 -9.99 -9.75 12.52
N ASP A 36 -9.70 -9.72 13.81
CA ASP A 36 -9.35 -10.90 14.61
C ASP A 36 -10.17 -10.87 15.91
N SER A 37 -10.43 -12.04 16.47
CA SER A 37 -11.00 -12.19 17.80
C SER A 37 -10.15 -11.56 18.90
N ASP A 38 -8.84 -11.48 18.68
CA ASP A 38 -7.86 -10.85 19.55
C ASP A 38 -7.44 -9.49 18.95
N PRO A 39 -7.87 -8.35 19.52
CA PRO A 39 -7.51 -7.02 19.02
C PRO A 39 -6.01 -6.73 18.99
N LEU A 40 -5.20 -7.50 19.72
CA LEU A 40 -3.73 -7.37 19.72
C LEU A 40 -3.08 -8.00 18.49
N LYS A 41 -3.82 -8.77 17.69
CA LYS A 41 -3.34 -9.37 16.44
C LYS A 41 -3.72 -8.57 15.20
N ILE A 42 -4.56 -7.55 15.35
CA ILE A 42 -4.97 -6.68 14.25
C ILE A 42 -3.84 -5.70 13.95
N ASP A 43 -3.25 -5.82 12.77
CA ASP A 43 -2.07 -5.04 12.41
C ASP A 43 -2.09 -4.53 10.96
N HIS A 44 -3.15 -4.82 10.20
CA HIS A 44 -3.33 -4.33 8.83
C HIS A 44 -4.68 -3.64 8.57
N VAL A 45 -4.66 -2.82 7.52
CA VAL A 45 -5.85 -2.42 6.76
C VAL A 45 -5.72 -2.87 5.30
N TRP A 46 -6.86 -2.98 4.64
CA TRP A 46 -6.97 -3.39 3.25
C TRP A 46 -7.77 -2.38 2.44
N ILE A 47 -7.15 -1.82 1.42
CA ILE A 47 -7.81 -0.99 0.40
C ILE A 47 -8.00 -1.86 -0.85
N THR A 48 -9.23 -2.14 -1.22
CA THR A 48 -9.53 -2.83 -2.48
C THR A 48 -9.75 -1.80 -3.58
N ILE A 49 -9.10 -1.97 -4.72
CA ILE A 49 -9.21 -1.09 -5.88
C ILE A 49 -9.60 -1.88 -7.14
N ARG A 50 -10.18 -1.20 -8.13
CA ARG A 50 -10.44 -1.73 -9.48
C ARG A 50 -9.28 -1.34 -10.41
N ALA A 51 -8.32 -2.24 -10.58
CA ALA A 51 -7.09 -2.01 -11.36
C ALA A 51 -7.29 -2.35 -12.85
N GLY A 52 -8.26 -1.70 -13.50
CA GLY A 52 -8.54 -1.89 -14.92
C GLY A 52 -8.80 -3.34 -15.30
N ARG A 53 -8.11 -3.83 -16.35
CA ARG A 53 -8.23 -5.22 -16.84
C ARG A 53 -7.69 -6.28 -15.89
N PHE A 54 -6.87 -5.87 -14.93
CA PHE A 54 -6.33 -6.77 -13.89
C PHE A 54 -7.41 -7.17 -12.88
N GLY A 55 -8.52 -6.43 -12.81
CA GLY A 55 -9.63 -6.71 -11.93
C GLY A 55 -9.45 -6.08 -10.55
N ARG A 56 -9.88 -6.79 -9.50
CA ARG A 56 -9.81 -6.28 -8.13
C ARG A 56 -8.47 -6.62 -7.50
N VAL A 57 -7.78 -5.61 -6.99
CA VAL A 57 -6.53 -5.76 -6.25
C VAL A 57 -6.73 -5.26 -4.83
N ARG A 58 -6.21 -6.02 -3.87
CA ARG A 58 -6.15 -5.59 -2.47
C ARG A 58 -4.77 -5.02 -2.15
N ILE A 59 -4.72 -3.76 -1.75
CA ILE A 59 -3.55 -3.13 -1.17
C ILE A 59 -3.62 -3.36 0.33
N SER A 60 -2.66 -4.10 0.87
CA SER A 60 -2.52 -4.31 2.31
C SER A 60 -1.52 -3.30 2.88
N ILE A 61 -1.85 -2.68 4.01
CA ILE A 61 -1.02 -1.68 4.66
C ILE A 61 -0.96 -2.06 6.13
N SER A 62 0.23 -2.32 6.65
CA SER A 62 0.37 -2.52 8.08
C SER A 62 0.12 -1.19 8.79
N THR A 63 -0.56 -1.20 9.92
CA THR A 63 -0.84 -0.03 10.76
C THR A 63 -0.18 -0.13 12.14
N TRP A 64 0.37 -1.30 12.45
CA TRP A 64 1.09 -1.63 13.68
C TRP A 64 2.05 -2.77 13.38
N SER A 65 3.27 -2.78 13.91
CA SER A 65 4.19 -3.91 13.71
C SER A 65 4.19 -4.86 14.90
N LEU A 66 3.53 -6.01 14.75
CA LEU A 66 3.59 -7.09 15.74
C LEU A 66 5.02 -7.58 15.99
N LYS A 67 5.85 -7.59 14.94
CA LYS A 67 7.27 -7.94 15.06
C LYS A 67 8.05 -6.94 15.91
N HIS A 68 7.87 -5.64 15.69
CA HIS A 68 8.53 -4.63 16.53
C HIS A 68 8.11 -4.75 17.99
N ALA A 69 6.81 -4.93 18.25
CA ALA A 69 6.31 -5.14 19.60
C ALA A 69 6.95 -6.37 20.26
N ALA A 70 7.04 -7.49 19.54
CA ALA A 70 7.65 -8.72 20.03
C ALA A 70 9.16 -8.58 20.31
N ASP A 71 9.86 -7.78 19.51
CA ASP A 71 11.29 -7.49 19.66
C ASP A 71 11.57 -6.36 20.67
N GLY A 72 10.54 -5.77 21.29
CA GLY A 72 10.65 -4.72 22.31
C GLY A 72 10.88 -3.29 21.76
N PHE A 73 10.65 -3.07 20.47
CA PHE A 73 10.74 -1.77 19.83
C PHE A 73 9.37 -1.10 19.71
N ASP A 74 9.35 0.22 19.43
CA ASP A 74 8.12 0.93 19.12
C ASP A 74 7.45 0.31 17.87
N PRO A 75 6.22 -0.22 17.99
CA PRO A 75 5.49 -0.84 16.90
C PRO A 75 4.69 0.15 16.05
N ARG A 76 4.59 1.41 16.47
CA ARG A 76 3.89 2.47 15.74
C ARG A 76 4.62 2.82 14.46
N MET A 77 3.85 3.29 13.50
CA MET A 77 4.39 3.83 12.26
C MET A 77 4.59 5.33 12.38
N ARG A 78 5.71 5.79 11.83
CA ARG A 78 5.94 7.20 11.54
C ARG A 78 5.42 7.48 10.14
N VAL A 79 4.49 8.42 10.04
CA VAL A 79 3.76 8.73 8.80
C VAL A 79 4.19 10.10 8.31
N GLY A 80 4.63 10.16 7.06
CA GLY A 80 4.87 11.39 6.32
C GLY A 80 3.78 11.57 5.27
N VAL A 81 3.26 12.79 5.10
CA VAL A 81 2.28 13.10 4.06
C VAL A 81 2.82 14.21 3.18
N LEU A 82 2.85 13.98 1.88
CA LEU A 82 3.26 14.96 0.88
C LEU A 82 2.10 15.20 -0.10
N ALA A 83 1.62 16.44 -0.15
CA ALA A 83 0.61 16.86 -1.11
C ALA A 83 1.27 17.43 -2.38
N ALA A 84 0.69 17.14 -3.53
CA ALA A 84 1.13 17.65 -4.83
C ALA A 84 -0.07 17.82 -5.77
N PRO A 85 -0.03 18.73 -6.75
CA PRO A 85 -1.04 18.77 -7.80
C PRO A 85 -0.91 17.54 -8.72
N TRP A 86 -2.01 17.17 -9.39
CA TRP A 86 -2.01 16.20 -10.48
C TRP A 86 -2.79 16.75 -11.68
N TYR A 87 -2.39 16.31 -12.87
CA TYR A 87 -2.97 16.74 -14.14
C TYR A 87 -3.56 15.56 -14.94
N GLU A 88 -3.02 14.37 -14.72
CA GLU A 88 -3.50 13.11 -15.28
C GLU A 88 -3.55 12.06 -14.18
N LEU A 89 -4.54 11.17 -14.26
CA LEU A 89 -4.61 10.00 -13.39
C LEU A 89 -3.66 8.92 -13.91
N PRO A 90 -3.03 8.13 -13.03
CA PRO A 90 -2.22 7.00 -13.46
C PRO A 90 -3.08 5.99 -14.21
N GLU A 91 -2.46 5.29 -15.16
CA GLU A 91 -3.12 4.18 -15.86
C GLU A 91 -3.58 3.13 -14.85
N SER A 92 -4.85 2.72 -14.93
CA SER A 92 -5.37 1.69 -14.03
C SER A 92 -4.85 0.30 -14.42
N GLY A 93 -4.14 -0.36 -13.51
CA GLY A 93 -3.51 -1.65 -13.76
C GLY A 93 -2.49 -2.00 -12.69
N VAL A 94 -1.77 -3.11 -12.90
CA VAL A 94 -0.59 -3.50 -12.13
C VAL A 94 0.60 -3.53 -13.08
N PHE A 95 1.66 -2.83 -12.71
CA PHE A 95 2.85 -2.66 -13.53
C PHE A 95 4.10 -2.96 -12.71
N PRO A 96 5.17 -3.52 -13.32
CA PRO A 96 6.48 -3.56 -12.68
C PRO A 96 6.89 -2.14 -12.28
N ALA A 97 7.30 -1.96 -11.02
CA ALA A 97 7.83 -0.69 -10.55
C ALA A 97 9.35 -0.72 -10.63
N GLY A 98 9.93 0.32 -11.23
CA GLY A 98 11.38 0.46 -11.31
C GLY A 98 11.99 0.75 -9.93
N PHE A 99 11.52 1.80 -9.27
CA PHE A 99 12.15 2.33 -8.07
C PHE A 99 11.20 3.29 -7.32
N LEU A 100 11.17 3.21 -5.99
CA LEU A 100 10.68 4.26 -5.11
C LEU A 100 11.63 4.35 -3.90
N ASP A 101 12.21 5.53 -3.67
CA ASP A 101 13.07 5.80 -2.52
C ASP A 101 12.65 7.07 -1.81
N TYR A 102 12.34 6.96 -0.53
CA TYR A 102 11.93 8.11 0.28
C TYR A 102 13.01 9.18 0.34
N ARG A 103 14.29 8.83 0.22
CA ARG A 103 15.39 9.79 0.25
C ARG A 103 15.34 10.79 -0.90
N GLU A 104 14.80 10.41 -2.05
CA GLU A 104 14.63 11.34 -3.17
C GLU A 104 13.53 12.36 -2.86
N LEU A 105 12.42 11.90 -2.27
CA LEU A 105 11.33 12.77 -1.82
C LEU A 105 11.79 13.71 -0.71
N GLU A 106 12.58 13.21 0.24
CA GLU A 106 13.09 13.96 1.40
C GLU A 106 14.15 15.00 1.02
N ARG A 107 14.89 14.78 -0.07
CA ARG A 107 15.79 15.80 -0.62
C ARG A 107 15.02 16.93 -1.28
N ALA A 108 13.91 16.62 -1.93
CA ALA A 108 13.09 17.59 -2.64
C ALA A 108 12.10 18.33 -1.72
N HIS A 109 11.70 17.71 -0.61
CA HIS A 109 10.63 18.19 0.25
C HIS A 109 10.97 18.00 1.73
N SER A 110 10.65 19.00 2.55
CA SER A 110 10.70 18.87 4.01
C SER A 110 9.51 18.05 4.50
N ILE A 111 9.71 16.75 4.71
CA ILE A 111 8.66 15.82 5.14
C ILE A 111 8.75 15.61 6.65
N LEU A 112 7.70 16.03 7.37
CA LEU A 112 7.56 15.75 8.80
C LEU A 112 6.93 14.38 9.00
N TYR A 113 7.69 13.47 9.60
CA TYR A 113 7.21 12.15 9.99
C TYR A 113 6.69 12.17 11.43
N GLN A 114 5.44 11.77 11.61
CA GLN A 114 4.79 11.73 12.93
C GLN A 114 4.50 10.29 13.35
N GLU A 115 4.91 9.92 14.56
CA GLU A 115 4.47 8.68 15.20
C GLU A 115 2.95 8.68 15.30
N THR A 116 2.33 7.67 14.71
CA THR A 116 0.88 7.60 14.55
C THR A 116 0.35 6.34 15.22
N GLU A 117 -0.59 6.52 16.15
CA GLU A 117 -1.31 5.41 16.77
C GLU A 117 -2.17 4.67 15.75
N ARG A 118 -2.31 3.34 15.93
CA ARG A 118 -3.04 2.48 14.98
C ARG A 118 -4.42 3.01 14.61
N PRO A 119 -5.32 3.38 15.55
CA PRO A 119 -6.64 3.90 15.19
C PRO A 119 -6.59 5.22 14.41
N ALA A 120 -5.60 6.07 14.68
CA ALA A 120 -5.43 7.33 13.97
C ALA A 120 -4.98 7.09 12.51
N LEU A 121 -4.09 6.12 12.30
CA LEU A 121 -3.65 5.72 10.96
C LEU A 121 -4.78 5.03 10.16
N GLU A 122 -5.54 4.14 10.80
CA GLU A 122 -6.72 3.51 10.22
C GLU A 122 -7.73 4.57 9.75
N ASN A 123 -8.06 5.55 10.60
CA ASN A 123 -8.97 6.64 10.27
C ASN A 123 -8.44 7.54 9.14
N LEU A 124 -7.14 7.84 9.15
CA LEU A 124 -6.49 8.63 8.10
C LEU A 124 -6.62 7.94 6.75
N LEU A 125 -6.32 6.64 6.68
CA LEU A 125 -6.39 5.85 5.45
C LEU A 125 -7.84 5.67 4.99
N HIS A 126 -8.78 5.45 5.91
CA HIS A 126 -10.20 5.36 5.60
C HIS A 126 -10.70 6.67 4.97
N ALA A 127 -10.50 7.81 5.65
CA ALA A 127 -10.97 9.11 5.18
C ALA A 127 -10.39 9.52 3.82
N LYS A 128 -9.12 9.17 3.55
CA LYS A 128 -8.52 9.41 2.23
C LYS A 128 -9.07 8.47 1.17
N THR A 129 -9.30 7.20 1.50
CA THR A 129 -9.89 6.22 0.58
C THR A 129 -11.29 6.64 0.17
N GLU A 130 -12.14 7.09 1.11
CA GLU A 130 -13.51 7.55 0.83
C GLU A 130 -13.55 8.75 -0.13
N ARG A 131 -12.57 9.63 -0.05
CA ARG A 131 -12.50 10.85 -0.88
C ARG A 131 -11.82 10.63 -2.22
N ALA A 132 -11.09 9.52 -2.40
CA ALA A 132 -10.20 9.36 -3.53
C ALA A 132 -10.93 9.01 -4.84
N ILE A 133 -10.51 9.73 -5.86
CA ILE A 133 -10.48 9.43 -7.30
C ILE A 133 -10.05 8.05 -7.75
N CYS A 134 -8.85 7.77 -7.27
CA CYS A 134 -7.93 6.77 -7.73
C CYS A 134 -6.89 6.64 -6.61
N VAL A 135 -6.45 5.42 -6.39
CA VAL A 135 -5.40 5.09 -5.44
C VAL A 135 -4.29 4.44 -6.23
N GLU A 136 -3.07 4.91 -6.02
CA GLU A 136 -1.84 4.32 -6.53
C GLU A 136 -1.00 3.82 -5.36
N ALA A 137 -0.44 2.62 -5.44
CA ALA A 137 0.37 2.07 -4.37
C ALA A 137 1.58 1.31 -4.91
N TRP A 138 2.70 1.45 -4.21
CA TRP A 138 3.94 0.73 -4.46
C TRP A 138 4.16 -0.32 -3.39
N GLY A 139 4.58 -1.51 -3.79
CA GLY A 139 4.84 -2.58 -2.84
C GLY A 139 5.19 -3.89 -3.53
N ALA A 140 5.34 -4.94 -2.72
CA ALA A 140 5.59 -6.27 -3.22
C ALA A 140 4.28 -6.98 -3.59
N LEU A 141 4.23 -7.51 -4.81
CA LEU A 141 3.10 -8.30 -5.30
C LEU A 141 3.04 -9.65 -4.61
N TYR A 142 1.84 -10.09 -4.27
CA TYR A 142 1.65 -11.40 -3.67
C TYR A 142 0.44 -12.12 -4.23
N LEU A 143 0.73 -13.32 -4.73
CA LEU A 143 -0.21 -14.19 -5.41
C LEU A 143 -0.66 -15.28 -4.41
N ARG A 144 -1.67 -15.00 -3.59
CA ARG A 144 -2.42 -16.01 -2.81
C ARG A 144 -3.83 -16.19 -3.41
N ASP A 145 -4.72 -16.86 -2.68
CA ASP A 145 -6.15 -17.09 -3.00
C ASP A 145 -6.91 -15.82 -3.44
N ARG A 146 -6.36 -14.64 -3.15
CA ARG A 146 -6.74 -13.36 -3.74
C ARG A 146 -5.50 -12.61 -4.20
N LEU A 147 -5.62 -11.97 -5.36
CA LEU A 147 -4.59 -11.11 -5.93
C LEU A 147 -4.49 -9.81 -5.13
N GLY A 148 -3.32 -9.57 -4.52
CA GLY A 148 -3.10 -8.41 -3.67
C GLY A 148 -1.64 -7.97 -3.62
N ILE A 149 -1.43 -6.70 -3.30
CA ILE A 149 -0.12 -6.20 -2.87
C ILE A 149 -0.03 -6.45 -1.37
N HIS A 150 0.94 -7.25 -0.96
CA HIS A 150 0.97 -7.87 0.36
C HIS A 150 1.10 -6.88 1.49
N GLN A 151 1.81 -5.79 1.23
CA GLN A 151 2.11 -4.81 2.24
C GLN A 151 2.73 -3.59 1.54
N VAL A 152 2.20 -2.42 1.81
CA VAL A 152 2.88 -1.15 1.53
C VAL A 152 3.75 -0.85 2.74
N HIS A 153 4.88 -1.53 2.78
CA HIS A 153 5.93 -1.27 3.77
C HIS A 153 7.16 -0.79 3.03
N SER A 154 7.86 0.16 3.62
CA SER A 154 9.26 0.36 3.31
C SER A 154 10.00 -0.96 3.57
N ARG A 155 10.48 -1.64 2.52
CA ARG A 155 11.35 -2.83 2.65
C ARG A 155 12.77 -2.45 3.10
N ARG A 156 12.93 -1.28 3.72
CA ARG A 156 14.19 -0.79 4.25
C ARG A 156 14.43 -1.38 5.63
N ALA A 157 15.70 -1.41 6.03
CA ALA A 157 16.05 -1.90 7.36
C ALA A 157 15.37 -1.06 8.45
N SER A 158 14.86 -1.73 9.48
CA SER A 158 14.27 -1.14 10.69
C SER A 158 15.01 -1.69 11.91
N CYS A 159 14.64 -1.27 13.12
CA CYS A 159 15.19 -1.85 14.35
C CYS A 159 15.00 -3.37 14.45
N SER A 160 13.94 -3.91 13.85
CA SER A 160 13.61 -5.35 13.91
C SER A 160 13.97 -6.13 12.63
N VAL A 161 14.20 -5.43 11.51
CA VAL A 161 14.49 -6.05 10.21
C VAL A 161 15.82 -5.53 9.69
N ARG A 162 16.81 -6.42 9.55
CA ARG A 162 18.18 -6.02 9.17
C ARG A 162 18.39 -5.83 7.66
N SER A 163 17.56 -6.45 6.83
CA SER A 163 17.70 -6.38 5.38
C SER A 163 17.22 -5.02 4.87
N ASP A 164 18.06 -4.33 4.08
CA ASP A 164 17.74 -3.05 3.48
C ASP A 164 17.53 -3.18 1.97
N HIS A 165 16.29 -3.08 1.49
CA HIS A 165 15.97 -3.07 0.07
C HIS A 165 15.77 -1.63 -0.42
N VAL A 166 16.89 -0.94 -0.65
CA VAL A 166 16.92 0.40 -1.21
C VAL A 166 16.13 0.46 -2.52
N GLY A 167 15.31 1.51 -2.69
CA GLY A 167 14.53 1.71 -3.92
C GLY A 167 13.25 0.90 -4.00
N ARG A 168 12.89 0.17 -2.94
CA ARG A 168 11.65 -0.60 -2.83
C ARG A 168 10.82 -0.11 -1.65
N ASP A 169 10.79 1.20 -1.47
CA ASP A 169 9.95 1.81 -0.45
C ASP A 169 8.47 1.66 -0.86
N GLY A 170 7.64 1.10 0.02
CA GLY A 170 6.20 1.03 -0.23
C GLY A 170 5.55 2.37 0.11
N ALA A 171 4.70 2.92 -0.75
CA ALA A 171 3.88 4.10 -0.42
C ALA A 171 2.46 3.95 -0.97
N VAL A 172 1.54 4.79 -0.50
CA VAL A 172 0.20 4.93 -1.09
C VAL A 172 -0.05 6.38 -1.44
N ARG A 173 -0.48 6.64 -2.68
CA ARG A 173 -0.91 7.94 -3.15
C ARG A 173 -2.40 7.93 -3.43
N PHE A 174 -3.09 8.94 -2.92
CA PHE A 174 -4.51 9.18 -3.13
C PHE A 174 -4.67 10.37 -4.06
N TYR A 175 -5.45 10.22 -5.12
CA TYR A 175 -5.80 11.29 -6.05
C TYR A 175 -7.21 11.77 -5.70
N PHE A 176 -7.40 13.06 -5.48
CA PHE A 176 -8.70 13.62 -5.09
C PHE A 176 -9.35 14.42 -6.23
N PRO A 177 -10.70 14.56 -6.21
CA PRO A 177 -11.38 15.57 -7.02
C PRO A 177 -10.77 16.96 -6.75
N GLY A 178 -10.54 17.74 -7.81
CA GLY A 178 -9.95 19.08 -7.68
C GLY A 178 -8.43 19.15 -7.88
N GLY A 179 -7.81 18.09 -8.42
CA GLY A 179 -6.42 18.15 -8.90
C GLY A 179 -5.36 18.09 -7.81
N THR A 180 -5.70 17.68 -6.59
CA THR A 180 -4.73 17.44 -5.50
C THR A 180 -4.54 15.95 -5.29
N ALA A 181 -3.30 15.52 -5.11
CA ALA A 181 -2.93 14.17 -4.71
C ALA A 181 -2.10 14.23 -3.42
N GLU A 182 -2.20 13.20 -2.59
CA GLU A 182 -1.40 13.06 -1.37
C GLU A 182 -0.75 11.69 -1.35
N ILE A 183 0.59 11.66 -1.29
CA ILE A 183 1.35 10.43 -1.03
C ILE A 183 1.63 10.30 0.46
N ILE A 184 1.39 9.11 0.99
CA ILE A 184 1.66 8.71 2.36
C ILE A 184 2.90 7.81 2.36
N LEU A 185 3.86 8.20 3.18
CA LEU A 185 5.12 7.52 3.41
C LEU A 185 5.11 6.92 4.81
N PHE A 186 5.70 5.73 4.92
CA PHE A 186 5.56 4.81 6.04
C PHE A 186 6.93 4.40 6.55
N LYS A 187 7.32 4.88 7.73
CA LYS A 187 8.59 4.51 8.38
C LYS A 187 8.34 3.82 9.71
N TYR A 188 9.03 2.72 9.97
CA TYR A 188 9.15 2.16 11.32
C TYR A 188 10.37 2.72 12.06
N CYS A 189 10.45 2.45 13.36
CA CYS A 189 11.62 2.74 14.17
C CYS A 189 12.91 2.20 13.50
N GLY A 190 13.97 3.01 13.47
CA GLY A 190 15.27 2.66 12.86
C GLY A 190 15.45 3.06 11.40
N GLN A 191 14.38 3.43 10.70
CA GLN A 191 14.47 3.94 9.32
C GLN A 191 14.84 5.44 9.33
N ALA A 192 15.98 5.80 8.76
CA ALA A 192 16.39 7.20 8.59
C ALA A 192 15.52 7.88 7.53
#